data_AF-A0A3A5LQV4-F1
#
_entry.id   AF-A0A3A5LQV4-F1
#
_cell.length_a   1.000
_cell.length_b   1.000
_cell.length_c   1.000
_cell.angle_alpha   90.00
_cell.angle_beta   90.00
_cell.angle_gamma   90.00
#
_symmetry.space_group_name_H-M   'P 1'
#
loop_
_entity.id
_entity.type
_entity.pdbx_description
1 polymer ?
#
loop_
_entity_poly.entity_id
_entity_poly.type
_entity_poly.pdbx_seq_one_letter_code
_entity_poly.pdbx_strand_id
1 'polypeptide(L)'
;MQFELTVYGYTFDFMTEVIMSDTLDKLKKIISEQEAALILKAQQQKLNLKEQLAFEKLQTRLMDEEGMQELPAVETLQKMYKPGLASFEIQSESDRSFAAIAANFERKYGKENIKNNNLCFEDHSRANVFFHSQANLGYAFLFKEAHSDNYAFSDGDNHYKMGTKAEIMDYCRTHSIKPSPFDKTLDVQDEHAPASRRIG
;
A
#
# COMPACT_ATOMS: atom_id res chain seq x y z
N MET A 1 39.96 10.87 -2.52
CA MET A 1 40.75 9.67 -2.91
C MET A 1 39.75 8.70 -3.48
N GLN A 2 39.70 8.57 -4.81
CA GLN A 2 38.78 7.71 -5.55
C GLN A 2 39.30 6.27 -5.47
N PHE A 3 38.43 5.32 -5.11
CA PHE A 3 38.75 3.88 -5.18
C PHE A 3 37.90 3.27 -6.28
N GLU A 4 38.53 2.98 -7.42
CA GLU A 4 37.92 2.19 -8.49
C GLU A 4 38.24 0.71 -8.22
N LEU A 5 37.20 -0.11 -8.06
CA LEU A 5 37.33 -1.57 -8.02
C LEU A 5 36.68 -2.15 -9.26
N THR A 6 37.49 -2.54 -10.24
CA THR A 6 37.02 -3.15 -11.49
C THR A 6 36.82 -4.65 -11.29
N VAL A 7 35.57 -5.11 -11.28
CA VAL A 7 35.23 -6.54 -11.27
C VAL A 7 34.30 -6.80 -12.47
N TYR A 8 34.74 -7.65 -13.41
CA TYR A 8 33.97 -8.10 -14.58
C TYR A 8 33.30 -7.00 -15.44
N GLY A 9 33.98 -5.87 -15.67
CA GLY A 9 33.54 -4.88 -16.66
C GLY A 9 32.31 -4.04 -16.26
N TYR A 10 31.88 -4.11 -14.99
CA TYR A 10 30.87 -3.21 -14.44
C TYR A 10 31.55 -2.25 -13.46
N THR A 11 31.53 -0.96 -13.77
CA THR A 11 31.83 0.11 -12.82
C THR A 11 30.67 0.21 -11.84
N PHE A 12 30.86 -0.27 -10.61
CA PHE A 12 29.89 -0.09 -9.52
C PHE A 12 30.16 1.24 -8.81
N ASP A 13 29.25 2.20 -8.99
CA ASP A 13 29.33 3.52 -8.40
C ASP A 13 28.76 3.51 -6.95
N PHE A 14 29.48 2.82 -6.06
CA PHE A 14 29.02 2.52 -4.69
C PHE A 14 28.89 3.77 -3.80
N MET A 15 29.64 4.84 -4.10
CA MET A 15 29.58 6.07 -3.29
C MET A 15 28.34 6.90 -3.59
N THR A 16 27.84 6.87 -4.82
CA THR A 16 26.67 7.65 -5.24
C THR A 16 25.39 7.13 -4.59
N GLU A 17 25.23 5.81 -4.48
CA GLU A 17 24.05 5.19 -3.83
C GLU A 17 23.98 5.45 -2.32
N VAL A 18 25.11 5.37 -1.60
CA VAL A 18 25.15 5.59 -0.14
C VAL A 18 24.92 7.06 0.23
N ILE A 19 25.48 7.99 -0.55
CA ILE A 19 25.25 9.43 -0.34
C ILE A 19 23.80 9.81 -0.66
N MET A 20 23.21 9.20 -1.70
CA MET A 20 21.80 9.40 -2.03
C MET A 20 20.87 8.80 -0.96
N SER A 21 21.13 7.60 -0.42
CA SER A 21 20.27 7.00 0.61
C SER A 21 20.19 7.85 1.88
N ASP A 22 21.34 8.35 2.36
CA ASP A 22 21.41 9.21 3.56
C ASP A 22 20.69 10.55 3.35
N THR A 23 20.67 11.05 2.12
CA THR A 23 19.97 12.27 1.74
C THR A 23 18.46 12.04 1.68
N LEU A 24 18.02 10.92 1.10
CA LEU A 24 16.60 10.56 0.99
C LEU A 24 15.95 10.31 2.36
N ASP A 25 16.67 9.68 3.30
CA ASP A 25 16.15 9.43 4.65
C ASP A 25 16.08 10.71 5.50
N LYS A 26 16.94 11.69 5.25
CA LYS A 26 16.82 13.02 5.86
C LYS A 26 15.62 13.78 5.29
N LEU A 27 15.43 13.76 3.98
CA LEU A 27 14.27 14.39 3.35
C LEU A 27 12.93 13.77 3.79
N LYS A 28 12.85 12.44 4.01
CA LYS A 28 11.65 11.78 4.56
C LYS A 28 11.25 12.25 5.96
N LYS A 29 12.19 12.77 6.75
CA LYS A 29 11.90 13.35 8.08
C LYS A 29 11.31 14.75 7.99
N ILE A 30 11.54 15.43 6.87
CA ILE A 30 11.20 16.84 6.63
C ILE A 30 9.88 16.98 5.87
N ILE A 31 9.63 16.06 4.92
CA ILE A 31 8.45 16.05 4.07
C ILE A 31 7.61 14.81 4.40
N SER A 32 6.33 14.99 4.69
CA SER A 32 5.39 13.87 4.83
C SER A 32 4.90 13.36 3.47
N GLU A 33 4.32 12.16 3.44
CA GLU A 33 3.76 11.58 2.21
C GLU A 33 2.66 12.46 1.60
N GLN A 34 1.82 13.08 2.43
CA GLN A 34 0.76 14.00 1.98
C GLN A 34 1.32 15.29 1.37
N GLU A 35 2.41 15.80 1.95
CA GLU A 35 3.12 16.98 1.45
C GLU A 35 3.86 16.68 0.14
N ALA A 36 4.49 15.50 0.04
CA ALA A 36 5.10 15.04 -1.19
C ALA A 36 4.08 14.86 -2.32
N ALA A 37 2.91 14.28 -2.02
CA ALA A 37 1.81 14.15 -2.98
C ALA A 37 1.33 15.53 -3.47
N LEU A 38 1.27 16.52 -2.58
CA LEU A 38 0.90 17.88 -2.93
C LEU A 38 1.94 18.55 -3.83
N ILE A 39 3.24 18.37 -3.56
CA ILE A 39 4.33 18.89 -4.41
C ILE A 39 4.29 18.23 -5.80
N LEU A 40 4.14 16.91 -5.86
CA LEU A 40 4.02 16.17 -7.12
C LEU A 40 2.81 16.65 -7.93
N LYS A 41 1.67 16.86 -7.27
CA LYS A 41 0.46 17.37 -7.92
C LYS A 41 0.67 18.79 -8.46
N ALA A 42 1.34 19.67 -7.72
CA ALA A 42 1.63 21.04 -8.13
C ALA A 42 2.53 21.12 -9.38
N GLN A 43 3.46 20.16 -9.51
CA GLN A 43 4.40 20.10 -10.64
C GLN A 43 3.78 19.47 -11.90
N GLN A 44 2.77 18.62 -11.76
CA GLN A 44 2.17 17.86 -12.87
C GLN A 44 0.79 18.39 -13.30
N GLN A 45 0.06 19.05 -12.42
CA GLN A 45 -1.34 19.43 -12.61
C GLN A 45 -1.66 20.79 -11.98
N LYS A 46 -2.82 21.35 -12.35
CA LYS A 46 -3.31 22.59 -11.74
C LYS A 46 -3.98 22.28 -10.39
N LEU A 47 -3.51 22.93 -9.33
CA LEU A 47 -4.09 22.80 -7.99
C LEU A 47 -5.43 23.53 -7.88
N ASN A 48 -6.31 23.02 -7.01
CA ASN A 48 -7.49 23.78 -6.58
C ASN A 48 -7.12 24.83 -5.50
N LEU A 49 -8.03 25.74 -5.17
CA LEU A 49 -7.77 26.84 -4.23
C LEU A 49 -7.28 26.38 -2.85
N LYS A 50 -7.86 25.29 -2.32
CA LYS A 50 -7.48 24.74 -1.01
C LYS A 50 -6.08 24.11 -1.05
N GLU A 51 -5.78 23.39 -2.13
CA GLU A 51 -4.48 22.78 -2.38
C GLU A 51 -3.40 23.84 -2.62
N GLN A 52 -3.74 24.92 -3.31
CA GLN A 52 -2.82 26.02 -3.57
C GLN A 52 -2.41 26.71 -2.26
N LEU A 53 -3.37 27.00 -1.37
CA LEU A 53 -3.08 27.55 -0.05
C LEU A 53 -2.26 26.59 0.83
N ALA A 54 -2.52 25.28 0.75
CA ALA A 54 -1.74 24.28 1.46
C ALA A 54 -0.31 24.18 0.90
N PHE A 55 -0.16 24.30 -0.42
CA PHE A 55 1.13 24.22 -1.10
C PHE A 55 1.98 25.46 -0.82
N GLU A 56 1.40 26.66 -0.81
CA GLU A 56 2.08 27.89 -0.42
C GLU A 56 2.59 27.82 1.02
N LYS A 57 1.76 27.35 1.97
CA LYS A 57 2.20 27.15 3.36
C LYS A 57 3.34 26.14 3.47
N LEU A 58 3.26 25.06 2.71
CA LEU A 58 4.31 24.05 2.65
C LEU A 58 5.62 24.63 2.10
N GLN A 59 5.56 25.42 1.02
CA GLN A 59 6.73 26.10 0.48
C GLN A 59 7.37 27.03 1.50
N THR A 60 6.58 27.85 2.18
CA THR A 60 7.08 28.74 3.24
C THR A 60 7.75 27.95 4.36
N ARG A 61 7.12 26.88 4.87
CA ARG A 61 7.72 26.03 5.92
C ARG A 61 9.05 25.43 5.47
N LEU A 62 9.10 24.85 4.27
CA LEU A 62 10.30 24.21 3.75
C LEU A 62 11.44 25.23 3.55
N MET A 63 11.14 26.45 3.13
CA MET A 63 12.13 27.51 2.98
C MET A 63 12.61 28.07 4.33
N ASP A 64 11.67 28.44 5.21
CA ASP A 64 11.97 29.24 6.40
C ASP A 64 12.41 28.40 7.60
N GLU A 65 11.82 27.21 7.77
CA GLU A 65 12.09 26.34 8.93
C GLU A 65 13.14 25.27 8.62
N GLU A 66 13.12 24.74 7.39
CA GLU A 66 13.95 23.60 6.98
C GLU A 66 15.12 24.02 6.07
N GLY A 67 15.19 25.30 5.70
CA GLY A 67 16.29 25.87 4.90
C GLY A 67 16.38 25.34 3.47
N MET A 68 15.30 24.75 2.92
CA MET A 68 15.26 24.28 1.55
C MET A 68 15.09 25.46 0.58
N GLN A 69 16.13 25.74 -0.20
CA GLN A 69 16.09 26.80 -1.21
C GLN A 69 15.26 26.41 -2.44
N GLU A 70 15.14 25.12 -2.73
CA GLU A 70 14.38 24.58 -3.85
C GLU A 70 13.57 23.37 -3.43
N LEU A 71 12.40 23.20 -4.07
CA LEU A 71 11.60 22.00 -3.88
C LEU A 71 12.33 20.79 -4.47
N PRO A 72 12.24 19.61 -3.83
CA PRO A 72 12.84 18.41 -4.38
C PRO A 72 12.24 18.08 -5.76
N ALA A 73 13.07 17.58 -6.67
CA ALA A 73 12.65 17.18 -8.01
C ALA A 73 11.60 16.06 -7.97
N VAL A 74 10.75 16.00 -9.01
CA VAL A 74 9.70 14.97 -9.17
C VAL A 74 10.30 13.57 -9.02
N GLU A 75 11.43 13.29 -9.67
CA GLU A 75 12.07 11.98 -9.66
C GLU A 75 12.59 11.63 -8.25
N THR A 76 13.04 12.62 -7.49
CA THR A 76 13.50 12.45 -6.10
C THR A 76 12.32 12.18 -5.17
N LEU A 77 11.22 12.94 -5.30
CA LEU A 77 9.97 12.69 -4.57
C LEU A 77 9.37 11.35 -4.93
N GLN A 78 9.38 10.97 -6.20
CA GLN A 78 8.95 9.66 -6.67
C GLN A 78 9.87 8.54 -6.18
N LYS A 79 11.16 8.77 -5.95
CA LYS A 79 12.03 7.76 -5.33
C LYS A 79 11.80 7.66 -3.81
N MET A 80 11.52 8.78 -3.13
CA MET A 80 11.26 8.82 -1.69
C MET A 80 9.91 8.25 -1.30
N TYR A 81 8.88 8.62 -2.06
CA TYR A 81 7.48 8.30 -1.80
C TYR A 81 6.90 7.42 -2.88
N LYS A 82 7.76 6.67 -3.62
CA LYS A 82 7.42 5.70 -4.68
C LYS A 82 5.91 5.59 -4.84
N PRO A 83 5.31 6.41 -5.74
CA PRO A 83 3.89 6.24 -6.00
C PRO A 83 3.75 4.81 -6.50
N GLY A 84 3.20 3.94 -5.67
CA GLY A 84 3.07 2.52 -5.99
C GLY A 84 3.64 1.52 -5.00
N LEU A 85 4.18 1.88 -3.83
CA LEU A 85 4.33 0.85 -2.78
C LEU A 85 2.96 0.45 -2.20
N ALA A 86 2.19 -0.29 -3.00
CA ALA A 86 0.95 -0.89 -2.58
C ALA A 86 1.31 -1.87 -1.46
N SER A 87 0.99 -1.48 -0.24
CA SER A 87 1.35 -2.19 0.97
C SER A 87 0.11 -2.86 1.49
N PHE A 88 0.03 -4.18 1.38
CA PHE A 88 -1.17 -4.91 1.74
C PHE A 88 -1.04 -5.53 3.13
N GLU A 89 -1.90 -5.08 4.03
CA GLU A 89 -2.09 -5.59 5.40
C GLU A 89 -3.20 -6.65 5.41
N ILE A 90 -3.04 -7.70 6.20
CA ILE A 90 -4.04 -8.77 6.32
C ILE A 90 -5.21 -8.25 7.15
N GLN A 91 -6.43 -8.42 6.67
CA GLN A 91 -7.66 -8.10 7.43
C GLN A 91 -8.37 -9.36 7.93
N SER A 92 -8.29 -10.46 7.19
CA SER A 92 -8.71 -11.76 7.73
C SER A 92 -8.15 -12.91 6.90
N GLU A 93 -7.50 -13.88 7.57
CA GLU A 93 -7.89 -15.29 7.51
C GLU A 93 -7.05 -16.17 8.45
N SER A 94 -7.36 -17.47 8.52
CA SER A 94 -6.65 -18.46 9.35
C SER A 94 -5.12 -18.41 9.15
N ASP A 95 -4.36 -18.58 10.23
CA ASP A 95 -2.89 -18.47 10.25
C ASP A 95 -2.17 -19.28 9.15
N ARG A 96 -2.80 -20.35 8.67
CA ARG A 96 -2.27 -21.27 7.65
C ARG A 96 -2.25 -20.70 6.24
N SER A 97 -3.33 -20.04 5.79
CA SER A 97 -3.40 -19.42 4.45
C SER A 97 -2.38 -18.30 4.34
N PHE A 98 -2.25 -17.50 5.40
CA PHE A 98 -1.30 -16.40 5.45
C PHE A 98 0.15 -16.89 5.36
N ALA A 99 0.55 -17.88 6.17
CA ALA A 99 1.92 -18.38 6.14
C ALA A 99 2.34 -18.87 4.74
N ALA A 100 1.42 -19.51 4.01
CA ALA A 100 1.66 -19.94 2.64
C ALA A 100 1.78 -18.75 1.67
N ILE A 101 0.88 -17.77 1.75
CA ILE A 101 0.91 -16.56 0.92
C ILE A 101 2.20 -15.75 1.18
N ALA A 102 2.58 -15.57 2.44
CA ALA A 102 3.80 -14.87 2.82
C ALA A 102 5.05 -15.59 2.32
N ALA A 103 5.12 -16.92 2.45
CA ALA A 103 6.24 -17.70 1.91
C ALA A 103 6.32 -17.63 0.38
N ASN A 104 5.18 -17.64 -0.31
CA ASN A 104 5.14 -17.45 -1.77
C ASN A 104 5.56 -16.04 -2.18
N PHE A 105 5.17 -15.03 -1.40
CA PHE A 105 5.58 -13.65 -1.61
C PHE A 105 7.10 -13.49 -1.43
N GLU A 106 7.66 -13.98 -0.32
CA GLU A 106 9.10 -13.96 -0.03
C GLU A 106 9.91 -14.63 -1.14
N ARG A 107 9.46 -15.79 -1.64
CA ARG A 107 10.13 -16.49 -2.75
C ARG A 107 10.15 -15.67 -4.05
N LYS A 108 9.10 -14.90 -4.32
CA LYS A 108 8.93 -14.18 -5.59
C LYS A 108 9.53 -12.78 -5.57
N TYR A 109 9.40 -12.08 -4.44
CA TYR A 109 9.75 -10.67 -4.31
C TYR A 109 10.86 -10.42 -3.29
N GLY A 110 11.32 -11.43 -2.54
CA GLY A 110 12.35 -11.27 -1.52
C GLY A 110 11.79 -10.85 -0.15
N LYS A 111 12.49 -11.24 0.91
CA LYS A 111 12.11 -10.99 2.31
C LYS A 111 12.12 -9.51 2.66
N GLU A 112 13.00 -8.73 2.03
CA GLU A 112 13.14 -7.29 2.18
C GLU A 112 11.89 -6.50 1.77
N ASN A 113 11.00 -7.11 0.99
CA ASN A 113 9.72 -6.54 0.58
C ASN A 113 8.56 -6.90 1.52
N ILE A 114 8.85 -7.58 2.64
CA ILE A 114 7.91 -7.75 3.75
C ILE A 114 8.30 -6.74 4.84
N LYS A 115 7.46 -5.73 5.07
CA LYS A 115 7.75 -4.64 6.01
C LYS A 115 6.57 -4.42 6.93
N ASN A 116 6.80 -4.38 8.25
CA ASN A 116 5.76 -4.16 9.26
C ASN A 116 4.53 -5.09 9.07
N ASN A 117 4.78 -6.37 8.78
CA ASN A 117 3.76 -7.38 8.45
C ASN A 117 2.93 -7.11 7.18
N ASN A 118 3.36 -6.18 6.33
CA ASN A 118 2.73 -5.91 5.06
C ASN A 118 3.52 -6.50 3.90
N LEU A 119 2.79 -6.88 2.86
CA LEU A 119 3.36 -7.26 1.57
C LEU A 119 3.50 -6.00 0.72
N CYS A 120 4.73 -5.58 0.44
CA CYS A 120 5.01 -4.34 -0.29
C CYS A 120 5.31 -4.63 -1.77
N PHE A 121 4.44 -4.18 -2.66
CA PHE A 121 4.60 -4.34 -4.11
C PHE A 121 5.17 -3.08 -4.75
N GLU A 122 5.81 -3.18 -5.92
CA GLU A 122 6.27 -1.99 -6.66
C GLU A 122 5.11 -1.17 -7.27
N ASP A 123 3.97 -1.81 -7.54
CA ASP A 123 2.77 -1.21 -8.10
C ASP A 123 1.53 -2.10 -7.89
N HIS A 124 0.33 -1.56 -8.14
CA HIS A 124 -0.95 -2.28 -8.06
C HIS A 124 -1.08 -3.43 -9.06
N SER A 125 -0.44 -3.34 -10.23
CA SER A 125 -0.55 -4.37 -11.26
C SER A 125 0.14 -5.66 -10.82
N ARG A 126 1.31 -5.55 -10.16
CA ARG A 126 2.03 -6.68 -9.57
C ARG A 126 1.28 -7.26 -8.38
N ALA A 127 0.69 -6.42 -7.54
CA ALA A 127 -0.17 -6.86 -6.46
C ALA A 127 -1.35 -7.69 -7.03
N ASN A 128 -2.03 -7.17 -8.04
CA ASN A 128 -3.15 -7.85 -8.70
C ASN A 128 -2.76 -9.23 -9.25
N VAL A 129 -1.66 -9.29 -10.01
CA VAL A 129 -1.15 -10.55 -10.57
C VAL A 129 -0.79 -11.55 -9.47
N PHE A 130 -0.13 -11.08 -8.40
CA PHE A 130 0.26 -11.94 -7.30
C PHE A 130 -0.96 -12.49 -6.56
N PHE A 131 -1.88 -11.65 -6.11
CA PHE A 131 -3.06 -12.10 -5.37
C PHE A 131 -3.97 -12.98 -6.24
N HIS A 132 -4.13 -12.66 -7.52
CA HIS A 132 -4.85 -13.53 -8.45
C HIS A 132 -4.20 -14.93 -8.54
N SER A 133 -2.86 -15.01 -8.58
CA SER A 133 -2.16 -16.31 -8.54
C SER A 133 -2.35 -17.05 -7.21
N GLN A 134 -2.46 -16.34 -6.09
CA GLN A 134 -2.76 -16.99 -4.80
C GLN A 134 -4.19 -17.53 -4.77
N ALA A 135 -5.15 -16.81 -5.34
CA ALA A 135 -6.54 -17.28 -5.47
C ALA A 135 -6.63 -18.56 -6.32
N ASN A 136 -5.88 -18.62 -7.43
CA ASN A 136 -5.80 -19.81 -8.28
C ASN A 136 -5.14 -21.02 -7.60
N LEU A 137 -4.40 -20.82 -6.50
CA LEU A 137 -3.87 -21.90 -5.67
C LEU A 137 -4.87 -22.37 -4.60
N GLY A 138 -6.07 -21.81 -4.57
CA GLY A 138 -7.12 -22.13 -3.63
C GLY A 138 -7.01 -21.41 -2.28
N TYR A 139 -6.21 -20.35 -2.19
CA TYR A 139 -6.12 -19.58 -0.96
C TYR A 139 -7.26 -18.56 -0.87
N ALA A 140 -8.00 -18.66 0.23
CA ALA A 140 -8.93 -17.64 0.65
C ALA A 140 -8.16 -16.56 1.45
N PHE A 141 -8.51 -15.29 1.25
CA PHE A 141 -7.84 -14.15 1.90
C PHE A 141 -8.62 -12.84 1.75
N LEU A 142 -8.38 -11.94 2.72
CA LEU A 142 -8.63 -10.51 2.56
C LEU A 142 -7.40 -9.71 2.98
N PHE A 143 -6.86 -8.93 2.05
CA PHE A 143 -5.83 -7.93 2.31
C PHE A 143 -6.36 -6.52 2.02
N LYS A 144 -5.99 -5.55 2.85
CA LYS A 144 -6.27 -4.12 2.66
C LYS A 144 -4.99 -3.38 2.33
N GLU A 145 -5.04 -2.52 1.34
CA GLU A 145 -3.96 -1.60 1.06
C GLU A 145 -3.86 -0.50 2.13
N ALA A 146 -2.65 -0.26 2.62
CA ALA A 146 -2.37 0.78 3.60
C ALA A 146 -2.78 2.16 3.06
N HIS A 147 -3.44 2.95 3.92
CA HIS A 147 -3.88 4.32 3.62
C HIS A 147 -4.81 4.47 2.39
N SER A 148 -5.39 3.38 1.89
CA SER A 148 -6.26 3.35 0.71
C SER A 148 -7.55 2.57 0.99
N ASP A 149 -8.64 2.92 0.29
CA ASP A 149 -9.84 2.09 0.23
C ASP A 149 -9.71 1.11 -0.94
N ASN A 150 -8.72 0.22 -0.86
CA ASN A 150 -8.46 -0.80 -1.85
C ASN A 150 -8.10 -2.10 -1.13
N TYR A 151 -8.61 -3.21 -1.63
CA TYR A 151 -8.46 -4.51 -1.01
C TYR A 151 -8.24 -5.57 -2.09
N ALA A 152 -7.58 -6.66 -1.72
CA ALA A 152 -7.50 -7.88 -2.49
C ALA A 152 -8.28 -8.98 -1.75
N PHE A 153 -9.30 -9.51 -2.41
CA PHE A 153 -10.19 -10.53 -1.85
C PHE A 153 -10.15 -11.82 -2.67
N SER A 154 -10.16 -12.95 -1.98
CA SER A 154 -10.39 -14.28 -2.53
C SER A 154 -11.17 -15.13 -1.53
N ASP A 155 -12.09 -15.97 -2.01
CA ASP A 155 -12.78 -16.98 -1.18
C ASP A 155 -12.13 -18.38 -1.24
N GLY A 156 -11.04 -18.52 -2.03
CA GLY A 156 -10.35 -19.79 -2.22
C GLY A 156 -10.96 -20.71 -3.27
N ASP A 157 -12.09 -20.32 -3.88
CA ASP A 157 -12.80 -21.10 -4.89
C ASP A 157 -12.78 -20.39 -6.26
N ASN A 158 -11.61 -19.89 -6.66
CA ASN A 158 -11.35 -19.12 -7.89
C ASN A 158 -12.11 -17.79 -8.01
N HIS A 159 -12.75 -17.30 -6.95
CA HIS A 159 -13.33 -15.96 -6.96
C HIS A 159 -12.31 -14.96 -6.43
N TYR A 160 -11.89 -14.02 -7.29
CA TYR A 160 -10.91 -13.02 -6.95
C TYR A 160 -11.36 -11.63 -7.40
N LYS A 161 -11.21 -10.64 -6.51
CA LYS A 161 -11.43 -9.24 -6.84
C LYS A 161 -10.44 -8.35 -6.08
N MET A 162 -9.79 -7.46 -6.82
CA MET A 162 -9.11 -6.31 -6.25
C MET A 162 -9.90 -5.04 -6.56
N GLY A 163 -10.05 -4.17 -5.58
CA GLY A 163 -10.78 -2.92 -5.72
C GLY A 163 -11.25 -2.37 -4.37
N THR A 164 -12.10 -1.36 -4.44
CA THR A 164 -12.71 -0.72 -3.27
C THR A 164 -13.56 -1.70 -2.47
N LYS A 165 -13.83 -1.35 -1.20
CA LYS A 165 -14.72 -2.15 -0.36
C LYS A 165 -16.09 -2.31 -1.02
N ALA A 166 -16.61 -1.24 -1.63
CA ALA A 166 -17.90 -1.25 -2.31
C ALA A 166 -17.91 -2.24 -3.48
N GLU A 167 -16.87 -2.23 -4.32
CA GLU A 167 -16.75 -3.15 -5.46
C GLU A 167 -16.63 -4.62 -5.04
N ILE A 168 -15.92 -4.89 -3.94
CA ILE A 168 -15.81 -6.27 -3.43
C ILE A 168 -17.13 -6.74 -2.84
N MET A 169 -17.82 -5.90 -2.07
CA MET A 169 -19.14 -6.23 -1.54
C MET A 169 -20.17 -6.44 -2.66
N ASP A 170 -20.08 -5.68 -3.75
CA ASP A 170 -20.92 -5.88 -4.94
C ASP A 170 -20.58 -7.17 -5.68
N TYR A 171 -19.28 -7.45 -5.85
CA TYR A 171 -18.79 -8.70 -6.42
C TYR A 171 -19.28 -9.92 -5.62
N CYS A 172 -19.14 -9.89 -4.29
CA CYS A 172 -19.62 -10.96 -3.40
C CYS A 172 -21.14 -11.16 -3.50
N ARG A 173 -21.93 -10.08 -3.50
CA ARG A 173 -23.39 -10.15 -3.69
C ARG A 173 -23.76 -10.78 -5.04
N THR A 174 -23.10 -10.38 -6.11
CA THR A 174 -23.36 -10.87 -7.47
C THR A 174 -23.07 -12.36 -7.61
N HIS A 175 -22.05 -12.86 -6.91
CA HIS A 175 -21.62 -14.26 -6.98
C HIS A 175 -22.14 -15.12 -5.82
N SER A 176 -23.04 -14.60 -4.98
CA SER A 176 -23.55 -15.28 -3.78
C SER A 176 -22.45 -15.76 -2.81
N ILE A 177 -21.33 -15.03 -2.76
CA ILE A 177 -20.21 -15.30 -1.87
C ILE A 177 -20.48 -14.59 -0.54
N LYS A 178 -20.27 -15.29 0.59
CA LYS A 178 -20.30 -14.63 1.90
C LYS A 178 -19.02 -13.82 2.09
N PRO A 179 -19.09 -12.50 2.32
CA PRO A 179 -17.92 -11.68 2.62
C PRO A 179 -17.47 -11.89 4.08
N SER A 180 -17.24 -13.15 4.47
CA SER A 180 -16.85 -13.62 5.81
C SER A 180 -15.74 -12.78 6.48
N PRO A 181 -14.75 -12.22 5.74
CA PRO A 181 -13.76 -11.29 6.28
C PRO A 181 -14.27 -9.90 6.72
N PHE A 182 -15.28 -9.36 6.04
CA PHE A 182 -15.78 -7.99 6.26
C PHE A 182 -16.86 -7.93 7.34
N ASP A 183 -17.49 -9.06 7.66
CA ASP A 183 -18.66 -9.15 8.55
C ASP A 183 -18.31 -9.30 10.04
N LYS A 184 -17.03 -9.25 10.45
CA LYS A 184 -16.64 -9.27 11.87
C LYS A 184 -17.15 -8.06 12.68
N THR A 185 -17.88 -7.13 12.07
CA THR A 185 -18.54 -6.00 12.75
C THR A 185 -20.07 -5.98 12.59
N LEU A 186 -20.72 -7.06 12.13
CA LEU A 186 -22.18 -7.20 12.15
C LEU A 186 -22.70 -8.15 13.25
N ASP A 187 -21.88 -8.39 14.28
CA ASP A 187 -22.29 -9.15 15.48
C ASP A 187 -22.61 -8.20 16.66
N VAL A 188 -23.20 -7.04 16.35
CA VAL A 188 -23.78 -6.13 17.33
C VAL A 188 -25.23 -5.87 16.95
N GLN A 189 -26.11 -6.54 17.71
CA GLN A 189 -27.55 -6.34 17.81
C GLN A 189 -28.42 -6.92 16.67
N ASP A 190 -28.83 -8.17 16.88
CA ASP A 190 -30.24 -8.50 16.73
C ASP A 190 -30.75 -9.15 18.03
N GLU A 191 -30.80 -8.33 19.09
CA GLU A 191 -31.38 -8.68 20.39
C GLU A 191 -32.91 -8.47 20.42
N HIS A 192 -33.57 -8.44 19.26
CA HIS A 192 -35.03 -8.29 19.14
C HIS A 192 -35.67 -9.30 18.18
N ALA A 193 -35.37 -10.59 18.38
CA ALA A 193 -36.35 -11.62 18.04
C ALA A 193 -37.50 -11.55 19.07
N PRO A 194 -38.76 -11.30 18.67
CA PRO A 194 -39.86 -11.26 19.63
C PRO A 194 -40.05 -12.64 20.25
N ALA A 195 -39.97 -12.69 21.58
CA ALA A 195 -40.24 -13.89 22.36
C ALA A 195 -41.66 -14.39 22.04
N SER A 196 -41.73 -15.49 21.31
CA SER A 196 -42.98 -16.19 21.04
C SER A 196 -43.51 -16.75 22.37
N ARG A 197 -44.50 -16.06 22.95
CA ARG A 197 -45.31 -16.57 24.05
C ARG A 197 -46.03 -17.83 23.56
N ARG A 198 -45.61 -19.01 24.00
CA ARG A 198 -46.48 -20.18 24.02
C ARG A 198 -47.29 -20.16 25.31
N ILE A 199 -48.56 -19.80 25.17
CA ILE A 199 -49.63 -20.18 26.08
C ILE A 199 -50.25 -21.45 25.48
N GLY A 200 -50.32 -22.51 26.27
CA GLY A 200 -50.89 -23.81 25.91
C GLY A 200 -50.52 -24.85 26.95
#